data_AF-A0A1I0N5M6-F1
#
_entry.id   AF-A0A1I0N5M6-F1
#
_cell.length_a   1.000
_cell.length_b   1.000
_cell.length_c   1.000
_cell.angle_alpha   90.00
_cell.angle_beta   90.00
_cell.angle_gamma   90.00
#
_symmetry.space_group_name_H-M   'P 1'
#
loop_
_entity.id
_entity.type
_entity.pdbx_description
1 polymer ?
#
loop_
_entity_poly.entity_id
_entity_poly.type
_entity_poly.pdbx_seq_one_letter_code
_entity_poly.pdbx_strand_id
1 'polypeptide(L)'
;MFKPIQSIATVCAALSLAACIEVSVSDPPPGGGGNSGNTDRFAQTVNFTRAGQNVGRFAQSFQPGVGRAGLSRLCFRNNGTTPVTLAHDSPGINPMATQPGGQSCANFPANARVNFTLIELLGVFPQPAQADRPFVYAMAPFDGGLLQLDWRNN
;
A
#
# COMPACT_ATOMS: atom_id res chain seq x y z
N MET A 1 -0.58 -24.94 -62.92
CA MET A 1 -0.50 -26.06 -61.97
C MET A 1 -0.54 -25.48 -60.56
N PHE A 2 -1.60 -25.84 -59.80
CA PHE A 2 -1.86 -25.73 -58.35
C PHE A 2 -1.53 -24.47 -57.49
N LYS A 3 -2.62 -23.97 -56.86
CA LYS A 3 -2.79 -23.13 -55.63
C LYS A 3 -2.36 -23.91 -54.33
N PRO A 4 -2.53 -23.43 -53.07
CA PRO A 4 -2.11 -22.17 -52.40
C PRO A 4 -1.75 -22.34 -50.87
N ILE A 5 -1.55 -21.22 -50.12
CA ILE A 5 -1.69 -20.97 -48.64
C ILE A 5 -0.71 -21.65 -47.64
N GLN A 6 -0.07 -20.85 -46.76
CA GLN A 6 -0.32 -20.85 -45.29
C GLN A 6 0.57 -19.84 -44.54
N SER A 7 -0.06 -18.77 -44.05
CA SER A 7 0.43 -17.94 -42.94
C SER A 7 0.59 -18.80 -41.69
N ILE A 8 1.74 -18.71 -41.02
CA ILE A 8 1.89 -19.24 -39.66
C ILE A 8 1.87 -18.04 -38.71
N ALA A 9 0.66 -17.76 -38.22
CA ALA A 9 0.49 -16.99 -37.00
C ALA A 9 1.07 -17.82 -35.85
N THR A 10 2.11 -17.31 -35.21
CA THR A 10 2.58 -17.91 -33.94
C THR A 10 1.71 -17.35 -32.83
N VAL A 11 0.60 -18.04 -32.57
CA VAL A 11 -0.19 -17.90 -31.35
C VAL A 11 0.53 -18.68 -30.26
N CYS A 12 1.27 -18.00 -29.39
CA CYS A 12 1.62 -18.58 -28.10
C CYS A 12 0.47 -18.31 -27.13
N ALA A 13 -0.48 -19.24 -27.12
CA ALA A 13 -1.35 -19.47 -25.98
C ALA A 13 -0.62 -20.43 -25.02
N ALA A 14 -0.33 -19.96 -23.80
CA ALA A 14 0.02 -20.75 -22.62
C ALA A 14 0.38 -19.76 -21.49
N LEU A 15 -0.03 -19.88 -20.24
CA LEU A 15 -0.88 -20.82 -19.55
C LEU A 15 -1.30 -20.08 -18.26
N SER A 16 -2.59 -20.08 -17.97
CA SER A 16 -3.10 -19.70 -16.65
C SER A 16 -2.46 -20.60 -15.60
N LEU A 17 -1.71 -19.99 -14.68
CA LEU A 17 -1.52 -20.50 -13.32
C LEU A 17 -1.79 -19.31 -12.40
N ALA A 18 -3.04 -19.21 -11.99
CA ALA A 18 -3.44 -18.48 -10.79
C ALA A 18 -2.72 -19.12 -9.60
N ALA A 19 -1.53 -18.62 -9.28
CA ALA A 19 -0.98 -18.77 -7.96
C ALA A 19 -1.66 -17.72 -7.08
N CYS A 20 -2.80 -18.09 -6.49
CA CYS A 20 -3.25 -17.45 -5.27
C CYS A 20 -2.13 -17.65 -4.25
N ILE A 21 -1.30 -16.62 -4.05
CA ILE A 21 -0.47 -16.54 -2.86
C ILE A 21 -1.46 -16.34 -1.72
N GLU A 22 -1.92 -17.45 -1.13
CA GLU A 22 -2.47 -17.41 0.22
C GLU A 22 -1.31 -17.01 1.13
N VAL A 23 -1.26 -15.72 1.47
CA VAL A 23 -0.51 -15.30 2.63
C VAL A 23 -1.30 -15.83 3.82
N SER A 24 -0.91 -17.00 4.33
CA SER A 24 -1.32 -17.45 5.65
C SER A 24 -0.84 -16.40 6.65
N VAL A 25 -1.76 -15.56 7.10
CA VAL A 25 -1.57 -14.78 8.32
C VAL A 25 -1.53 -15.80 9.43
N SER A 26 -0.35 -16.03 10.01
CA SER A 26 -0.24 -16.83 11.22
C SER A 26 -1.09 -16.15 12.30
N ASP A 27 -2.26 -16.70 12.60
CA ASP A 27 -3.05 -16.27 13.74
C ASP A 27 -2.18 -16.40 15.00
N PRO A 28 -2.06 -15.35 15.83
CA PRO A 28 -1.47 -15.53 17.15
C PRO A 28 -2.36 -16.53 17.92
N PRO A 29 -1.77 -17.46 18.70
CA PRO A 29 -2.53 -18.48 19.40
C PRO A 29 -3.60 -17.86 20.30
N PRO A 30 -4.75 -18.52 20.51
CA PRO A 30 -5.81 -18.01 21.38
C PRO A 30 -5.37 -18.15 22.84
N GLY A 31 -4.65 -17.15 23.33
CA GLY A 31 -4.28 -16.98 24.73
C GLY A 31 -5.09 -15.83 25.32
N GLY A 32 -6.04 -16.17 26.18
CA GLY A 32 -6.74 -15.19 27.01
C GLY A 32 -5.81 -14.49 28.01
N GLY A 33 -6.29 -13.36 28.54
CA GLY A 33 -5.63 -12.63 29.61
C GLY A 33 -5.18 -11.25 29.15
N GLY A 34 -5.80 -10.23 29.73
CA GLY A 34 -5.64 -8.84 29.33
C GLY A 34 -4.20 -8.35 29.31
N ASN A 35 -3.94 -7.44 28.38
CA ASN A 35 -3.00 -6.36 28.61
C ASN A 35 -3.47 -5.12 27.84
N SER A 36 -4.00 -4.18 28.62
CA SER A 36 -3.98 -2.76 28.28
C SER A 36 -2.51 -2.36 28.11
N GLY A 37 -2.11 -1.95 26.89
CA GLY A 37 -0.76 -1.45 26.63
C GLY A 37 0.00 -2.19 25.53
N ASN A 38 -0.48 -2.14 24.29
CA ASN A 38 0.37 -1.89 23.11
C ASN A 38 -0.52 -1.74 21.86
N THR A 39 -0.85 -0.51 21.50
CA THR A 39 -1.56 -0.16 20.25
C THR A 39 -0.69 -0.34 18.99
N ASP A 40 0.58 -0.69 19.13
CA ASP A 40 1.53 -0.77 18.01
C ASP A 40 1.68 -2.18 17.40
N ARG A 41 0.57 -2.91 17.23
CA ARG A 41 0.63 -4.30 16.68
C ARG A 41 0.93 -4.39 15.18
N PHE A 42 1.11 -3.26 14.49
CA PHE A 42 1.42 -3.20 13.05
C PHE A 42 2.59 -2.26 12.74
N ALA A 43 3.60 -2.21 13.60
CA ALA A 43 4.82 -1.46 13.31
C ALA A 43 5.65 -2.16 12.22
N GLN A 44 5.46 -1.76 10.96
CA GLN A 44 6.29 -2.19 9.85
C GLN A 44 6.99 -0.99 9.22
N THR A 45 8.29 -1.14 8.97
CA THR A 45 9.05 -0.16 8.19
C THR A 45 9.17 -0.63 6.75
N VAL A 46 8.77 0.22 5.81
CA VAL A 46 8.96 -0.01 4.36
C VAL A 46 9.89 1.09 3.87
N ASN A 47 11.02 0.70 3.29
CA ASN A 47 12.00 1.66 2.80
C ASN A 47 11.71 1.97 1.33
N PHE A 48 11.95 3.21 0.96
CA PHE A 48 11.74 3.69 -0.40
C PHE A 48 13.05 4.19 -0.97
N THR A 49 13.29 3.83 -2.23
CA THR A 49 14.48 4.22 -2.96
C THR A 49 14.09 4.86 -4.29
N ARG A 50 14.97 5.72 -4.81
CA ARG A 50 14.83 6.37 -6.10
C ARG A 50 16.17 6.28 -6.81
N ALA A 51 16.21 5.71 -8.01
CA ALA A 51 17.43 5.60 -8.82
C ALA A 51 18.66 5.10 -8.01
N GLY A 52 18.45 4.20 -7.04
CA GLY A 52 19.51 3.67 -6.15
C GLY A 52 19.83 4.51 -4.91
N GLN A 53 19.16 5.64 -4.67
CA GLN A 53 19.30 6.45 -3.45
C GLN A 53 18.15 6.15 -2.49
N ASN A 54 18.47 5.94 -1.21
CA ASN A 54 17.45 5.79 -0.18
C ASN A 54 16.81 7.14 0.12
N VAL A 55 15.50 7.25 -0.08
CA VAL A 55 14.77 8.52 0.03
C VAL A 55 13.97 8.63 1.33
N GLY A 56 13.70 7.51 2.00
CA GLY A 56 13.02 7.50 3.27
C GLY A 56 12.29 6.20 3.58
N ARG A 57 11.39 6.28 4.57
CA ARG A 57 10.65 5.14 5.10
C ARG A 57 9.29 5.52 5.64
N PHE A 58 8.40 4.54 5.70
CA PHE A 58 7.17 4.62 6.48
C PHE A 58 7.32 4.04 7.87
N ALA A 59 6.83 4.76 8.88
CA ALA A 59 6.40 4.17 10.14
C ALA A 59 4.88 3.97 10.10
N GLN A 60 4.40 2.91 10.73
CA GLN A 60 2.99 2.52 10.67
C GLN A 60 2.44 2.36 12.08
N SER A 61 1.22 2.83 12.30
CA SER A 61 0.48 2.59 13.54
C SER A 61 -0.99 2.33 13.25
N PHE A 62 -1.64 1.59 14.14
CA PHE A 62 -3.03 1.22 14.00
C PHE A 62 -3.81 1.55 15.27
N GLN A 63 -4.96 2.17 15.11
CA GLN A 63 -5.89 2.44 16.19
C GLN A 63 -7.24 1.74 15.91
N PRO A 64 -7.60 0.69 16.65
CA PRO A 64 -8.89 0.01 16.46
C PRO A 64 -10.06 0.86 16.98
N GLY A 65 -11.26 0.62 16.42
CA GLY A 65 -12.53 1.10 16.98
C GLY A 65 -12.82 2.59 16.82
N VAL A 66 -12.11 3.29 15.94
CA VAL A 66 -12.28 4.73 15.69
C VAL A 66 -13.14 5.05 14.46
N GLY A 67 -13.54 4.02 13.70
CA GLY A 67 -14.28 4.14 12.45
C GLY A 67 -15.57 3.30 12.42
N ARG A 68 -16.30 3.43 11.32
CA ARG A 68 -17.51 2.63 11.03
C ARG A 68 -17.09 1.26 10.48
N ALA A 69 -17.74 0.19 10.91
CA ALA A 69 -17.56 -1.14 10.34
C ALA A 69 -17.86 -1.15 8.82
N GLY A 70 -17.14 -1.99 8.09
CA GLY A 70 -17.11 -2.05 6.62
C GLY A 70 -16.15 -1.06 5.97
N LEU A 71 -15.50 -0.17 6.73
CA LEU A 71 -14.54 0.82 6.24
C LEU A 71 -13.29 0.85 7.12
N SER A 72 -12.15 1.08 6.47
CA SER A 72 -10.87 1.33 7.13
C SER A 72 -10.42 2.74 6.79
N ARG A 73 -10.16 3.56 7.80
CA ARG A 73 -9.62 4.91 7.59
C ARG A 73 -8.11 4.84 7.49
N LEU A 74 -7.54 5.30 6.40
CA LEU A 74 -6.09 5.44 6.26
C LEU A 74 -5.74 6.92 6.30
N CYS A 75 -4.81 7.28 7.17
CA CYS A 75 -4.24 8.63 7.24
C CYS A 75 -2.76 8.59 6.90
N PHE A 76 -2.39 9.33 5.86
CA PHE A 76 -1.01 9.54 5.45
C PHE A 76 -0.50 10.85 6.02
N ARG A 77 0.57 10.80 6.82
CA ARG A 77 1.26 11.97 7.37
C ARG A 77 2.66 12.07 6.78
N ASN A 78 3.01 13.27 6.36
CA ASN A 78 4.33 13.58 5.84
C ASN A 78 5.16 14.30 6.92
N ASN A 79 6.07 13.57 7.55
CA ASN A 79 7.08 14.15 8.46
C ASN A 79 8.43 14.37 7.74
N GLY A 80 8.45 14.25 6.41
CA GLY A 80 9.61 14.53 5.57
C GLY A 80 9.76 16.01 5.25
N THR A 81 10.76 16.34 4.43
CA THR A 81 11.11 17.71 4.02
C THR A 81 10.52 18.10 2.66
N THR A 82 9.96 17.15 1.92
CA THR A 82 9.48 17.35 0.54
C THR A 82 7.99 17.00 0.43
N PRO A 83 7.24 17.64 -0.48
CA PRO A 83 5.86 17.25 -0.72
C PRO A 83 5.79 15.83 -1.30
N VAL A 84 4.84 15.05 -0.81
CA VAL A 84 4.63 13.65 -1.21
C VAL A 84 3.18 13.35 -1.47
N THR A 85 2.96 12.50 -2.45
CA THR A 85 1.66 11.92 -2.77
C THR A 85 1.73 10.42 -2.58
N LEU A 86 0.84 9.89 -1.75
CA LEU A 86 0.58 8.47 -1.65
C LEU A 86 -0.55 8.11 -2.62
N ALA A 87 -0.16 7.66 -3.80
CA ALA A 87 -1.07 7.18 -4.83
C ALA A 87 -1.48 5.72 -4.56
N HIS A 88 -2.60 5.30 -5.14
CA HIS A 88 -3.10 3.92 -5.01
C HIS A 88 -3.99 3.51 -6.20
N ASP A 89 -4.27 2.22 -6.30
CA ASP A 89 -5.12 1.62 -7.33
C ASP A 89 -6.62 1.55 -6.97
N SER A 90 -7.02 1.95 -5.75
CA SER A 90 -8.43 1.92 -5.35
C SER A 90 -9.28 2.93 -6.14
N PRO A 91 -10.33 2.49 -6.85
CA PRO A 91 -11.18 3.39 -7.65
C PRO A 91 -12.04 4.29 -6.76
N GLY A 92 -12.33 5.51 -7.25
CA GLY A 92 -13.21 6.46 -6.58
C GLY A 92 -12.64 7.12 -5.32
N ILE A 93 -11.37 6.87 -4.99
CA ILE A 93 -10.66 7.53 -3.90
C ILE A 93 -9.53 8.37 -4.51
N ASN A 94 -9.38 9.61 -4.05
CA ASN A 94 -8.32 10.49 -4.53
C ASN A 94 -6.97 10.12 -3.89
N PRO A 95 -5.85 10.23 -4.62
CA PRO A 95 -4.52 10.12 -4.05
C PRO A 95 -4.32 11.05 -2.86
N MET A 96 -3.59 10.58 -1.85
CA MET A 96 -3.33 11.35 -0.63
C MET A 96 -2.08 12.20 -0.81
N ALA A 97 -2.26 13.44 -1.28
CA ALA A 97 -1.19 14.43 -1.37
C ALA A 97 -1.01 15.19 -0.05
N THR A 98 0.25 15.42 0.37
CA THR A 98 0.58 16.10 1.62
C THR A 98 1.84 16.96 1.48
N GLN A 99 1.79 18.16 2.06
CA GLN A 99 2.96 19.02 2.25
C GLN A 99 3.79 18.55 3.47
N PRO A 100 5.05 18.99 3.62
CA PRO A 100 5.84 18.74 4.84
C PRO A 100 5.07 19.16 6.10
N GLY A 101 5.00 18.27 7.09
CA GLY A 101 4.21 18.42 8.33
C GLY A 101 2.69 18.21 8.16
N GLY A 102 2.22 17.99 6.93
CA GLY A 102 0.81 17.82 6.60
C GLY A 102 0.30 16.39 6.76
N GLN A 103 -1.02 16.24 6.72
CA GLN A 103 -1.71 14.97 6.79
C GLN A 103 -2.91 14.95 5.83
N SER A 104 -3.15 13.81 5.20
CA SER A 104 -4.32 13.54 4.36
C SER A 104 -4.91 12.20 4.74
N CYS A 105 -6.23 12.05 4.67
CA CYS A 105 -6.90 10.81 5.05
C CYS A 105 -7.97 10.43 4.03
N ALA A 106 -8.15 9.13 3.83
CA ALA A 106 -9.20 8.56 3.01
C ALA A 106 -9.81 7.32 3.68
N ASN A 107 -11.04 6.98 3.30
CA ASN A 107 -11.70 5.76 3.74
C ASN A 107 -11.64 4.73 2.62
N PHE A 108 -11.16 3.53 2.93
CA PHE A 108 -11.11 2.40 2.02
C PHE A 108 -12.15 1.37 2.44
N PRO A 109 -12.77 0.62 1.50
CA PRO A 109 -13.59 -0.53 1.84
C PRO A 109 -12.78 -1.54 2.64
N ALA A 110 -13.34 -2.08 3.74
CA ALA A 110 -12.62 -3.02 4.59
C ALA A 110 -12.24 -4.31 3.83
N ASN A 111 -12.98 -4.71 2.80
CA ASN A 111 -12.63 -5.87 1.97
C ASN A 111 -11.61 -5.55 0.85
N ALA A 112 -11.15 -4.30 0.73
CA ALA A 112 -10.23 -3.91 -0.34
C ALA A 112 -8.80 -4.44 -0.09
N ARG A 113 -8.10 -4.71 -1.18
CA ARG A 113 -6.65 -4.90 -1.21
C ARG A 113 -6.07 -3.78 -2.08
N VAL A 114 -5.25 -2.93 -1.48
CA VAL A 114 -4.84 -1.66 -2.09
C VAL A 114 -3.33 -1.65 -2.27
N ASN A 115 -2.89 -1.44 -3.51
CA ASN A 115 -1.49 -1.23 -3.84
C ASN A 115 -1.17 0.26 -3.80
N PHE A 116 -0.15 0.63 -3.05
CA PHE A 116 0.27 2.02 -2.87
C PHE A 116 1.56 2.32 -3.60
N THR A 117 1.67 3.54 -4.12
CA THR A 117 2.89 4.09 -4.73
C THR A 117 3.19 5.43 -4.11
N LEU A 118 4.43 5.62 -3.67
CA LEU A 118 4.90 6.91 -3.18
C LEU A 118 5.45 7.73 -4.35
N ILE A 119 5.00 8.98 -4.45
CA ILE A 119 5.45 9.94 -5.45
C ILE A 119 5.96 11.17 -4.69
N GLU A 120 7.24 11.48 -4.83
CA GLU A 120 7.85 12.68 -4.26
C GLU A 120 7.92 13.79 -5.32
N LEU A 121 7.54 15.01 -4.94
CA LEU A 121 7.73 16.18 -5.79
C LEU A 121 9.07 16.83 -5.44
N LEU A 122 10.13 16.49 -6.19
CA LEU A 122 11.41 17.20 -6.13
C LEU A 122 11.53 18.16 -7.31
N GLY A 123 11.43 19.46 -7.02
CA GLY A 123 11.43 20.49 -8.05
C GLY A 123 10.16 20.44 -8.90
N VAL A 124 10.30 20.40 -10.22
CA VAL A 124 9.18 20.54 -11.17
C VAL A 124 8.54 19.20 -11.54
N PHE A 125 9.27 18.08 -11.41
CA PHE A 125 8.81 16.78 -11.89
C PHE A 125 8.53 15.81 -10.74
N PRO A 126 7.32 15.21 -10.68
CA PRO A 126 7.04 14.15 -9.72
C PRO A 126 7.90 12.93 -10.04
N GLN A 127 8.50 12.33 -9.02
CA GLN A 127 9.31 11.13 -9.16
C GLN A 127 8.73 10.00 -8.32
N PRO A 128 8.34 8.86 -8.94
CA PRO A 128 7.91 7.70 -8.19
C PRO A 128 9.11 7.11 -7.44
N ALA A 129 8.88 6.72 -6.18
CA ALA A 129 9.84 5.98 -5.38
C ALA A 129 9.46 4.49 -5.40
N GLN A 130 10.48 3.64 -5.41
CA GLN A 130 10.34 2.19 -5.37
C GLN A 130 10.49 1.70 -3.94
N ALA A 131 9.47 1.01 -3.45
CA ALA A 131 9.52 0.32 -2.17
C ALA A 131 10.47 -0.89 -2.25
N ASP A 132 11.15 -1.19 -1.14
CA ASP A 132 12.01 -2.37 -0.97
C ASP A 132 11.24 -3.71 -1.00
N ARG A 133 9.92 -3.65 -0.84
CA ARG A 133 8.97 -4.76 -0.96
C ARG A 133 7.61 -4.26 -1.45
N PRO A 134 6.71 -5.14 -1.93
CA PRO A 134 5.38 -4.72 -2.36
C PRO A 134 4.65 -3.92 -1.28
N PHE A 135 4.24 -2.70 -1.58
CA PHE A 135 3.55 -1.82 -0.63
C PHE A 135 2.03 -1.97 -0.78
N VAL A 136 1.55 -3.16 -0.43
CA VAL A 136 0.15 -3.57 -0.60
C VAL A 136 -0.46 -3.88 0.75
N TYR A 137 -1.65 -3.34 1.02
CA TYR A 137 -2.41 -3.63 2.24
C TYR A 137 -3.72 -4.31 1.91
N ALA A 138 -4.00 -5.41 2.63
CA ALA A 138 -5.37 -5.85 2.83
C ALA A 138 -6.01 -4.96 3.91
N MET A 139 -7.18 -4.40 3.64
CA MET A 139 -7.84 -3.47 4.57
C MET A 139 -8.61 -4.20 5.68
N ALA A 140 -8.92 -5.48 5.49
CA ALA A 140 -9.79 -6.24 6.40
C ALA A 140 -9.30 -6.27 7.86
N PRO A 141 -7.98 -6.38 8.15
CA PRO A 141 -7.48 -6.29 9.52
C PRO A 141 -7.70 -4.94 10.21
N PHE A 142 -8.02 -3.89 9.43
CA PHE A 142 -8.22 -2.53 9.91
C PHE A 142 -9.70 -2.11 9.87
N ASP A 143 -10.63 -3.06 9.75
CA ASP A 143 -12.05 -2.75 9.69
C ASP A 143 -12.51 -1.98 10.94
N GLY A 144 -13.19 -0.85 10.73
CA GLY A 144 -13.62 0.05 11.79
C GLY A 144 -12.47 0.75 12.53
N GLY A 145 -11.24 0.69 12.00
CA GLY A 145 -10.06 1.30 12.61
C GLY A 145 -9.41 2.39 11.74
N LEU A 146 -8.30 2.92 12.27
CA LEU A 146 -7.43 3.90 11.61
C LEU A 146 -6.04 3.30 11.42
N LEU A 147 -5.61 3.21 10.17
CA LEU A 147 -4.21 2.97 9.81
C LEU A 147 -3.53 4.31 9.58
N GLN A 148 -2.50 4.64 10.35
CA GLN A 148 -1.67 5.81 10.11
C GLN A 148 -0.34 5.40 9.47
N LEU A 149 0.01 6.07 8.37
CA LEU A 149 1.26 5.91 7.65
C LEU A 149 2.06 7.21 7.77
N ASP A 150 3.16 7.17 8.52
CA ASP A 150 4.06 8.29 8.77
C ASP A 150 5.29 8.21 7.87
N TRP A 151 5.34 9.03 6.82
CA TRP A 151 6.52 9.16 5.97
C TRP A 151 7.61 9.99 6.65
N ARG A 152 8.86 9.53 6.51
CA ARG A 152 10.07 10.19 7.01
C ARG A 152 11.18 10.03 5.98
N ASN A 153 11.90 11.11 5.65
CA ASN A 153 13.14 10.99 4.90
C ASN A 153 14.23 10.32 5.75
N ASN A 154 15.24 9.75 5.08
CA ASN A 154 16.43 9.22 5.74
C ASN A 154 17.40 10.32 6.16
#